data_AF-A0A932B3R4-F1
#
_entry.id   AF-A0A932B3R4-F1
#
_cell.length_a   1.000
_cell.length_b   1.000
_cell.length_c   1.000
_cell.angle_alpha   90.00
_cell.angle_beta   90.00
_cell.angle_gamma   90.00
#
_symmetry.space_group_name_H-M   'P 1'
#
loop_
_entity.id
_entity.type
_entity.pdbx_description
1 polymer ?
#
loop_
_entity_poly.entity_id
_entity_poly.type
_entity_poly.pdbx_seq_one_letter_code
_entity_poly.pdbx_strand_id
1 'polypeptide(L)'
;MLLGVAYAAYFLLFARPHWRGFLVMVLFALPGAAINLVWNLNHCWTNIMFNVFNRNEDAVASWDTVFSYVGMMAYLISPVLLWMGWRHRQALGQVVRRQALLACMAVVPLLLFGLMSAKKVIGLHWVMGFYPFVFLLFAWALPDERSMARAAKGLAVILVLHLVASVVLAALGLQPWQHFKYYHRLVEAARSEQMVQQVSAPGVVLASNGYSSAAIFGYAARTHVPVLGMGSVHARQDDLIVDYSQLEGKTIRVMATREPSMEDYRPYFDQVRLLTFQQDGATFYAVEGVNFHYAIYKDVVMAEVNRRYYNFPAWLPVKGCSFCERLCGQARCAP
;
A
#
# COMPACT_ATOMS: atom_id res chain seq x y z
N MET A 1 -5.53 14.52 -3.47
CA MET A 1 -4.65 15.30 -4.37
C MET A 1 -5.06 15.17 -5.84
N LEU A 2 -5.06 13.98 -6.46
CA LEU A 2 -5.35 13.81 -7.90
C LEU A 2 -6.74 14.29 -8.35
N LEU A 3 -7.78 14.11 -7.52
CA LEU A 3 -9.10 14.66 -7.81
C LEU A 3 -9.09 16.19 -7.85
N GLY A 4 -8.29 16.83 -6.99
CA GLY A 4 -8.08 18.28 -7.03
C GLY A 4 -7.41 18.74 -8.33
N VAL A 5 -6.43 17.98 -8.84
CA VAL A 5 -5.81 18.22 -10.15
C VAL A 5 -6.83 18.04 -11.29
N ALA A 6 -7.70 17.04 -11.20
CA ALA A 6 -8.79 16.84 -12.18
C ALA A 6 -9.78 18.01 -12.19
N TYR A 7 -10.20 18.51 -11.02
CA TYR A 7 -11.02 19.71 -10.92
C TYR A 7 -10.31 20.94 -11.49
N ALA A 8 -9.03 21.15 -11.14
CA ALA A 8 -8.25 22.25 -11.68
C ALA A 8 -8.19 22.19 -13.22
N ALA A 9 -7.90 21.01 -13.79
CA ALA A 9 -7.92 20.81 -15.24
C ALA A 9 -9.30 21.13 -15.85
N TYR A 10 -10.40 20.69 -15.23
CA TYR A 10 -11.75 21.01 -15.69
C TYR A 10 -12.03 22.51 -15.73
N PHE A 11 -11.79 23.23 -14.63
CA PHE A 11 -12.04 24.67 -14.56
C PHE A 11 -11.08 25.46 -15.46
N LEU A 12 -9.84 25.03 -15.62
CA LEU A 12 -8.87 25.67 -16.51
C LEU A 12 -9.16 25.45 -17.99
N LEU A 13 -9.77 24.34 -18.39
CA LEU A 13 -9.95 23.99 -19.81
C LEU A 13 -11.39 24.21 -20.30
N PHE A 14 -12.40 23.95 -19.46
CA PHE A 14 -13.80 23.89 -19.88
C PHE A 14 -14.71 24.89 -19.15
N ALA A 15 -14.40 25.24 -17.90
CA ALA A 15 -15.25 26.09 -17.07
C ALA A 15 -14.54 27.36 -16.58
N ARG A 16 -13.66 27.95 -17.42
CA ARG A 16 -12.88 29.16 -17.07
C ARG A 16 -13.73 30.31 -16.50
N PRO A 17 -14.92 30.63 -17.07
CA PRO A 17 -15.76 31.71 -16.52
C PRO A 17 -16.25 31.45 -15.08
N HIS A 18 -16.28 30.18 -14.65
CA HIS A 18 -16.77 29.76 -13.33
C HIS A 18 -15.66 29.53 -12.30
N TRP A 19 -14.45 30.05 -12.52
CA TRP A 19 -13.30 29.90 -11.62
C TRP A 19 -13.56 30.37 -10.17
N ARG A 20 -14.49 31.32 -9.98
CA ARG A 20 -14.93 31.73 -8.63
C ARG A 20 -15.56 30.58 -7.85
N GLY A 21 -16.37 29.74 -8.52
CA GLY A 21 -16.95 28.55 -7.91
C GLY A 21 -15.87 27.54 -7.51
N PHE A 22 -14.82 27.40 -8.32
CA PHE A 22 -13.65 26.59 -7.95
C PHE A 22 -12.96 27.12 -6.70
N LEU A 23 -12.77 28.44 -6.57
CA LEU A 23 -12.21 29.02 -5.35
C LEU A 23 -13.06 28.72 -4.12
N VAL A 24 -14.39 28.83 -4.22
CA VAL A 24 -15.29 28.48 -3.11
C VAL A 24 -15.13 27.01 -2.74
N MET A 25 -15.08 26.11 -3.72
CA MET A 25 -14.85 24.68 -3.47
C MET A 25 -13.49 24.42 -2.79
N VAL A 26 -12.43 25.10 -3.24
CA VAL A 26 -11.10 25.01 -2.60
C VAL A 26 -11.17 25.51 -1.16
N LEU A 27 -11.80 26.66 -0.92
CA LEU A 27 -11.99 27.24 0.41
C LEU A 27 -12.67 26.24 1.37
N PHE A 28 -13.73 25.57 0.92
CA PHE A 28 -14.41 24.54 1.72
C PHE A 28 -13.61 23.24 1.87
N ALA A 29 -12.65 22.97 0.99
CA ALA A 29 -11.73 21.84 1.13
C ALA A 29 -10.53 22.16 2.06
N LEU A 30 -10.22 23.44 2.29
CA LEU A 30 -9.07 23.85 3.13
C LEU A 30 -9.11 23.28 4.55
N PRO A 31 -10.25 23.19 5.27
CA PRO A 31 -10.27 22.59 6.60
C PRO A 31 -9.73 21.15 6.61
N GLY A 32 -10.09 20.33 5.62
CA GLY A 32 -9.58 18.97 5.50
C GLY A 32 -8.07 18.93 5.23
N ALA A 33 -7.58 19.82 4.36
CA ALA A 33 -6.13 19.95 4.12
C ALA A 33 -5.37 20.44 5.37
N ALA A 34 -5.95 21.40 6.11
CA ALA A 34 -5.38 21.94 7.34
C ALA A 34 -5.30 20.87 8.43
N ILE A 35 -6.36 20.05 8.61
CA ILE A 35 -6.33 18.92 9.55
C ILE A 35 -5.22 17.94 9.17
N ASN A 36 -5.09 17.58 7.89
CA ASN A 36 -4.03 16.68 7.44
C ASN A 36 -2.63 17.27 7.67
N LEU A 37 -2.45 18.57 7.42
CA LEU A 37 -1.21 19.28 7.65
C LEU A 37 -0.83 19.33 9.13
N VAL A 38 -1.78 19.71 10.00
CA VAL A 38 -1.59 19.74 11.45
C VAL A 38 -1.30 18.35 11.99
N TRP A 39 -1.96 17.31 11.47
CA TRP A 39 -1.66 15.94 11.86
C TRP A 39 -0.22 15.57 11.50
N ASN A 40 0.22 15.81 10.26
CA ASN A 40 1.59 15.53 9.83
C ASN A 40 2.64 16.31 10.64
N LEU A 41 2.37 17.59 10.94
CA LEU A 41 3.23 18.45 11.76
C LEU A 41 3.54 17.82 13.15
N ASN A 42 2.59 17.07 13.71
CA ASN A 42 2.68 16.44 15.03
C ASN A 42 2.96 14.93 14.98
N HIS A 43 3.08 14.33 13.79
CA HIS A 43 3.26 12.89 13.61
C HIS A 43 4.35 12.60 12.57
N CYS A 44 5.55 13.14 12.81
CA CYS A 44 6.75 12.84 12.01
C CYS A 44 6.58 13.07 10.49
N TRP A 45 5.66 13.93 10.05
CA TRP A 45 5.35 14.12 8.63
C TRP A 45 5.15 12.83 7.83
N THR A 46 4.63 11.78 8.45
CA THR A 46 4.71 10.42 7.90
C THR A 46 4.06 10.27 6.53
N ASN A 47 3.00 11.03 6.20
CA ASN A 47 2.42 10.99 4.86
C ASN A 47 3.33 11.64 3.82
N ILE A 48 4.01 12.72 4.16
CA ILE A 48 4.89 13.46 3.24
C ILE A 48 6.22 12.73 3.09
N MET A 49 6.84 12.32 4.20
CA MET A 49 8.07 11.53 4.18
C MET A 49 7.90 10.26 3.36
N PHE A 50 6.81 9.52 3.58
CA PHE A 50 6.54 8.30 2.81
C PHE A 50 6.28 8.57 1.32
N ASN A 51 5.36 9.48 0.98
CA ASN A 51 4.92 9.63 -0.41
C ASN A 51 5.89 10.44 -1.29
N VAL A 52 6.60 11.41 -0.72
CA VAL A 52 7.44 12.35 -1.47
C VAL A 52 8.92 11.97 -1.43
N PHE A 53 9.44 11.58 -0.26
CA PHE A 53 10.87 11.33 -0.08
C PHE A 53 11.18 9.84 -0.21
N ASN A 54 10.77 9.03 0.76
CA ASN A 54 11.25 7.66 0.95
C ASN A 54 10.86 6.71 -0.20
N ARG A 55 9.70 6.90 -0.82
CA ARG A 55 9.23 6.00 -1.90
C ARG A 55 9.90 6.23 -3.24
N ASN A 56 10.62 7.34 -3.42
CA ASN A 56 11.18 7.76 -4.70
C ASN A 56 12.69 7.45 -4.87
N GLU A 57 13.38 6.96 -3.84
CA GLU A 57 14.83 6.75 -3.88
C GLU A 57 15.29 5.75 -4.95
N ASP A 58 14.50 4.69 -5.23
CA ASP A 58 14.83 3.65 -6.23
C ASP A 58 13.96 3.71 -7.50
N ALA A 59 13.73 4.89 -8.08
CA ALA A 59 12.83 5.05 -9.24
C ALA A 59 13.57 4.88 -10.59
N VAL A 60 13.71 3.64 -11.06
CA VAL A 60 14.27 3.34 -12.40
C VAL A 60 13.16 3.22 -13.45
N ALA A 61 13.39 3.75 -14.64
CA ALA A 61 12.43 3.64 -15.73
C ALA A 61 12.33 2.18 -16.22
N SER A 62 11.12 1.64 -16.36
CA SER A 62 10.89 0.28 -16.85
C SER A 62 9.68 0.21 -17.77
N TRP A 63 9.82 -0.54 -18.87
CA TRP A 63 8.71 -0.82 -19.77
C TRP A 63 7.76 -1.87 -19.20
N ASP A 64 8.25 -2.80 -18.38
CA ASP A 64 7.42 -3.83 -17.75
C ASP A 64 6.34 -3.22 -16.86
N THR A 65 6.66 -2.14 -16.15
CA THR A 65 5.71 -1.43 -15.29
C THR A 65 4.65 -0.68 -16.10
N VAL A 66 5.02 -0.15 -17.26
CA VAL A 66 4.08 0.48 -18.21
C VAL A 66 3.15 -0.56 -18.83
N PHE A 67 3.67 -1.67 -19.34
CA PHE A 67 2.84 -2.73 -19.92
C PHE A 67 1.92 -3.36 -18.88
N SER A 68 2.41 -3.56 -17.65
CA SER A 68 1.58 -4.02 -16.54
C SER A 68 0.44 -3.04 -16.25
N TYR A 69 0.71 -1.73 -16.29
CA TYR A 69 -0.33 -0.71 -16.11
C TYR A 69 -1.38 -0.75 -17.23
N VAL A 70 -0.95 -0.78 -18.49
CA VAL A 70 -1.86 -0.84 -19.65
C VAL A 70 -2.69 -2.13 -19.63
N GLY A 71 -2.07 -3.27 -19.36
CA GLY A 71 -2.75 -4.56 -19.23
C GLY A 71 -3.77 -4.55 -18.10
N MET A 72 -3.41 -4.01 -16.92
CA MET A 72 -4.34 -3.81 -15.81
C MET A 72 -5.51 -2.92 -16.21
N MET A 73 -5.26 -1.78 -16.87
CA MET A 73 -6.34 -0.89 -17.35
C MET A 73 -7.27 -1.61 -18.32
N ALA A 74 -6.72 -2.33 -19.30
CA ALA A 74 -7.53 -3.07 -20.26
C ALA A 74 -8.40 -4.14 -19.59
N TYR A 75 -7.83 -4.85 -18.61
CA TYR A 75 -8.53 -5.87 -17.86
C TYR A 75 -9.66 -5.29 -17.01
N LEU A 76 -9.39 -4.22 -16.26
CA LEU A 76 -10.37 -3.58 -15.40
C LEU A 76 -11.51 -2.93 -16.21
N ILE A 77 -11.22 -2.34 -17.38
CA ILE A 77 -12.25 -1.69 -18.22
C ILE A 77 -13.17 -2.80 -18.73
N SER A 78 -12.63 -4.02 -18.81
CA SER A 78 -13.15 -5.19 -19.48
C SER A 78 -13.01 -5.08 -21.00
N PRO A 79 -12.58 -6.18 -21.67
CA PRO A 79 -12.60 -6.29 -23.12
C PRO A 79 -13.97 -5.93 -23.74
N VAL A 80 -15.07 -6.17 -23.01
CA VAL A 80 -16.44 -5.84 -23.45
C VAL A 80 -16.61 -4.33 -23.61
N LEU A 81 -16.26 -3.53 -22.61
CA LEU A 81 -16.42 -2.08 -22.71
C LEU A 81 -15.37 -1.46 -23.63
N LEU A 82 -14.16 -2.02 -23.73
CA LEU A 82 -13.20 -1.59 -24.75
C LEU A 82 -13.77 -1.76 -26.16
N TRP A 83 -14.34 -2.93 -26.45
CA TRP A 83 -14.97 -3.21 -27.74
C TRP A 83 -16.19 -2.31 -27.99
N MET A 84 -17.04 -2.12 -26.99
CA MET A 84 -18.20 -1.22 -27.11
C MET A 84 -17.81 0.24 -27.25
N GLY A 85 -16.75 0.67 -26.56
CA GLY A 85 -16.18 2.02 -26.68
C GLY A 85 -15.62 2.27 -28.07
N TRP A 86 -14.98 1.27 -28.68
CA TRP A 86 -14.57 1.35 -30.08
C TRP A 86 -15.77 1.44 -31.03
N ARG A 87 -16.77 0.56 -30.86
CA ARG A 87 -17.98 0.52 -31.70
C ARG A 87 -18.81 1.81 -31.62
N HIS A 88 -18.90 2.41 -30.43
CA HIS A 88 -19.68 3.62 -30.17
C HIS A 88 -18.78 4.84 -29.92
N ARG A 89 -17.57 4.88 -30.50
CA ARG A 89 -16.55 5.91 -30.26
C ARG A 89 -17.02 7.35 -30.51
N GLN A 90 -17.93 7.53 -31.48
CA GLN A 90 -18.52 8.85 -31.77
C GLN A 90 -19.44 9.32 -30.64
N ALA A 91 -20.33 8.44 -30.16
CA ALA A 91 -21.23 8.73 -29.04
C ALA A 91 -20.43 8.95 -27.74
N LEU A 92 -19.43 8.10 -27.48
CA LEU A 92 -18.52 8.28 -26.34
C LEU A 92 -17.78 9.62 -26.42
N GLY A 93 -17.26 9.99 -27.59
CA GLY A 93 -16.61 11.29 -27.80
C GLY A 93 -17.56 12.48 -27.56
N GLN A 94 -18.83 12.36 -27.94
CA GLN A 94 -19.83 13.40 -27.65
C GLN A 94 -20.13 13.50 -26.15
N VAL A 95 -20.31 12.37 -25.46
CA VAL A 95 -20.55 12.34 -24.02
C VAL A 95 -19.36 12.91 -23.25
N VAL A 96 -18.12 12.53 -23.59
CA VAL A 96 -16.90 13.06 -22.99
C VAL A 96 -16.82 14.58 -23.09
N ARG A 97 -17.23 15.15 -24.25
CA ARG A 97 -17.27 16.61 -24.45
C ARG A 97 -18.40 17.28 -23.66
N ARG A 98 -19.59 16.67 -23.62
CA ARG A 98 -20.74 17.19 -22.87
C ARG A 98 -20.55 17.10 -21.35
N GLN A 99 -19.84 16.07 -20.91
CA GLN A 99 -19.63 15.72 -19.50
C GLN A 99 -18.16 15.87 -19.13
N ALA A 100 -17.61 17.03 -19.49
CA ALA A 100 -16.18 17.32 -19.37
C ALA A 100 -15.66 17.20 -17.93
N LEU A 101 -16.48 17.48 -16.91
CA LEU A 101 -16.09 17.29 -15.51
C LEU A 101 -15.83 15.81 -15.19
N LEU A 102 -16.78 14.94 -15.53
CA LEU A 102 -16.65 13.50 -15.32
C LEU A 102 -15.51 12.90 -16.15
N ALA A 103 -15.34 13.38 -17.38
CA ALA A 103 -14.19 13.03 -18.20
C ALA A 103 -12.87 13.43 -17.54
N CYS A 104 -12.77 14.64 -16.97
CA CYS A 104 -11.56 15.06 -16.25
C CYS A 104 -11.32 14.18 -15.00
N MET A 105 -12.36 13.88 -14.22
CA MET A 105 -12.28 13.04 -13.03
C MET A 105 -11.81 11.61 -13.34
N ALA A 106 -12.20 11.06 -14.49
CA ALA A 106 -11.73 9.76 -14.95
C ALA A 106 -10.32 9.83 -15.54
N VAL A 107 -10.14 10.67 -16.56
CA VAL A 107 -8.98 10.62 -17.46
C VAL A 107 -7.74 11.25 -16.84
N VAL A 108 -7.87 12.39 -16.15
CA VAL A 108 -6.69 13.10 -15.62
C VAL A 108 -5.92 12.24 -14.60
N PRO A 109 -6.56 11.63 -13.59
CA PRO A 109 -5.85 10.77 -12.64
C PRO A 109 -5.26 9.52 -13.30
N LEU A 110 -5.99 8.88 -14.22
CA LEU A 110 -5.51 7.69 -14.93
C LEU A 110 -4.34 8.00 -15.87
N LEU A 111 -4.31 9.18 -16.50
CA LEU A 111 -3.16 9.61 -17.30
C LEU A 111 -1.95 9.89 -16.40
N LEU A 112 -2.15 10.57 -15.26
CA LEU A 112 -1.07 10.82 -14.31
C LEU A 112 -0.47 9.52 -13.76
N PHE A 113 -1.30 8.54 -13.42
CA PHE A 113 -0.81 7.21 -13.06
C PHE A 113 -0.10 6.50 -14.22
N GLY A 114 -0.59 6.66 -15.44
CA GLY A 114 0.09 6.15 -16.64
C GLY A 114 1.49 6.74 -16.79
N LEU A 115 1.65 8.05 -16.59
CA LEU A 115 2.96 8.71 -16.60
C LEU A 115 3.85 8.20 -15.46
N MET A 116 3.31 8.06 -14.25
CA MET A 116 4.04 7.52 -13.11
C MET A 116 4.43 6.04 -13.29
N SER A 117 3.65 5.28 -14.07
CA SER A 117 3.92 3.87 -14.35
C SER A 117 5.24 3.65 -15.08
N ALA A 118 5.79 4.68 -15.73
CA ALA A 118 7.11 4.63 -16.33
C ALA A 118 8.22 4.37 -15.31
N LYS A 119 8.03 4.76 -14.04
CA LYS A 119 9.05 4.65 -12.98
C LYS A 119 8.67 3.74 -11.82
N LYS A 120 7.37 3.48 -11.60
CA LYS A 120 6.87 2.73 -10.44
C LYS A 120 5.69 1.84 -10.81
N VAL A 121 5.59 0.70 -10.14
CA VAL A 121 4.40 -0.16 -10.23
C VAL A 121 3.21 0.57 -9.61
N ILE A 122 2.13 0.73 -10.38
CA ILE A 122 0.88 1.32 -9.90
C ILE A 122 -0.02 0.20 -9.38
N GLY A 123 -0.31 0.24 -8.08
CA GLY A 123 -1.23 -0.70 -7.47
C GLY A 123 -2.67 -0.49 -7.92
N LEU A 124 -3.41 -1.58 -8.08
CA LEU A 124 -4.83 -1.59 -8.46
C LEU A 124 -5.70 -0.66 -7.59
N HIS A 125 -5.44 -0.60 -6.29
CA HIS A 125 -6.24 0.21 -5.37
C HIS A 125 -6.22 1.72 -5.66
N TRP A 126 -5.17 2.22 -6.32
CA TRP A 126 -5.09 3.64 -6.69
C TRP A 126 -6.06 4.00 -7.81
N VAL A 127 -6.18 3.12 -8.81
CA VAL A 127 -7.00 3.34 -10.00
C VAL A 127 -8.47 3.05 -9.76
N MET A 128 -8.79 2.16 -8.79
CA MET A 128 -10.16 1.83 -8.41
C MET A 128 -10.97 3.07 -7.98
N GLY A 129 -10.33 4.08 -7.39
CA GLY A 129 -11.01 5.33 -7.01
C GLY A 129 -11.54 6.17 -8.17
N PHE A 130 -11.05 5.96 -9.39
CA PHE A 130 -11.43 6.75 -10.58
C PHE A 130 -12.24 5.96 -11.62
N TYR A 131 -12.30 4.65 -11.43
CA TYR A 131 -13.03 3.72 -12.28
C TYR A 131 -14.54 3.97 -12.40
N PRO A 132 -15.25 4.31 -11.31
CA PRO A 132 -16.68 4.59 -11.38
C PRO A 132 -17.02 5.67 -12.43
N PHE A 133 -16.17 6.69 -12.58
CA PHE A 133 -16.39 7.75 -13.56
C PHE A 133 -16.28 7.25 -15.01
N VAL A 134 -15.39 6.27 -15.27
CA VAL A 134 -15.30 5.61 -16.59
C VAL A 134 -16.61 4.89 -16.91
N PHE A 135 -17.16 4.12 -15.95
CA PHE A 135 -18.42 3.41 -16.16
C PHE A 135 -19.62 4.36 -16.36
N LEU A 136 -19.66 5.50 -15.66
CA LEU A 136 -20.70 6.52 -15.88
C LEU A 136 -20.63 7.10 -17.30
N LEU A 137 -19.43 7.36 -17.82
CA LEU A 137 -19.27 7.83 -19.21
C LEU A 137 -19.77 6.78 -20.21
N PHE A 138 -19.49 5.49 -19.97
CA PHE A 138 -20.02 4.41 -20.80
C PHE A 138 -21.55 4.31 -20.71
N ALA A 139 -22.13 4.41 -19.51
CA ALA A 139 -23.57 4.34 -19.31
C ALA A 139 -24.33 5.40 -20.12
N TRP A 140 -23.78 6.61 -20.24
CA TRP A 140 -24.38 7.66 -21.06
C TRP A 140 -24.01 7.60 -22.55
N ALA A 141 -22.91 6.94 -22.89
CA ALA A 141 -22.45 6.82 -24.28
C ALA A 141 -23.16 5.71 -25.07
N LEU A 142 -23.68 4.69 -24.38
CA LEU A 142 -24.42 3.61 -25.03
C LEU A 142 -25.81 4.11 -25.45
N PRO A 143 -26.11 4.17 -26.75
CA PRO A 143 -27.23 4.97 -27.27
C PRO A 143 -28.61 4.29 -27.13
N ASP A 144 -28.62 2.97 -26.91
CA ASP A 144 -29.84 2.17 -26.92
C ASP A 144 -29.80 1.06 -25.86
N GLU A 145 -30.99 0.66 -25.40
CA GLU A 145 -31.17 -0.37 -24.37
C GLU A 145 -30.53 -1.71 -24.78
N ARG A 146 -30.51 -2.06 -26.07
CA ARG A 146 -29.94 -3.34 -26.52
C ARG A 146 -28.41 -3.32 -26.42
N SER A 147 -27.77 -2.20 -26.68
CA SER A 147 -26.33 -2.04 -26.49
C SER A 147 -25.99 -2.09 -25.00
N MET A 148 -26.75 -1.41 -24.14
CA MET A 148 -26.58 -1.49 -22.69
C MET A 148 -26.78 -2.92 -22.16
N ALA A 149 -27.83 -3.63 -22.60
CA ALA A 149 -28.07 -5.03 -22.23
C ALA A 149 -26.94 -5.96 -22.68
N ARG A 150 -26.36 -5.73 -23.88
CA ARG A 150 -25.19 -6.48 -24.36
C ARG A 150 -23.95 -6.21 -23.50
N ALA A 151 -23.72 -4.95 -23.12
CA ALA A 151 -22.64 -4.57 -22.20
C ALA A 151 -22.78 -5.31 -20.87
N ALA A 152 -23.97 -5.21 -20.26
CA ALA A 152 -24.30 -5.82 -18.99
C ALA A 152 -24.15 -7.34 -19.02
N LYS A 153 -24.65 -8.01 -20.08
CA LYS A 153 -24.50 -9.46 -20.26
C LYS A 153 -23.02 -9.84 -20.38
N GLY A 154 -22.24 -9.11 -21.16
CA GLY A 154 -20.80 -9.38 -21.31
C GLY A 154 -20.04 -9.21 -20.00
N LEU A 155 -20.30 -8.14 -19.26
CA LEU A 155 -19.72 -7.90 -17.93
C LEU A 155 -20.15 -8.97 -16.92
N ALA A 156 -21.42 -9.40 -16.96
CA ALA A 156 -21.94 -10.46 -16.10
C ALA A 156 -21.24 -11.81 -16.39
N VAL A 157 -20.99 -12.15 -17.66
CA VAL A 157 -20.21 -13.34 -18.02
C VAL A 157 -18.80 -13.27 -17.44
N ILE A 158 -18.13 -12.13 -17.59
CA ILE A 158 -16.79 -11.93 -17.04
C ILE A 158 -16.79 -12.06 -15.51
N LEU A 159 -17.76 -11.45 -14.84
CA LEU A 159 -17.95 -11.58 -13.39
C LEU A 159 -18.14 -13.04 -12.98
N VAL A 160 -19.03 -13.78 -13.64
CA VAL A 160 -19.27 -15.20 -13.36
C VAL A 160 -17.99 -16.01 -13.56
N LEU A 161 -17.24 -15.78 -14.65
CA LEU A 161 -15.95 -16.46 -14.88
C LEU A 161 -14.94 -16.15 -13.77
N HIS A 162 -14.87 -14.90 -13.29
CA HIS A 162 -14.01 -14.53 -12.16
C HIS A 162 -14.42 -15.21 -10.86
N LEU A 163 -15.72 -15.26 -10.57
CA LEU A 163 -16.24 -15.92 -9.37
C LEU A 163 -15.97 -17.42 -9.43
N VAL A 164 -16.22 -18.06 -10.56
CA VAL A 164 -15.90 -19.48 -10.78
C VAL A 164 -14.40 -19.71 -10.60
N ALA A 165 -13.54 -18.89 -11.21
CA ALA A 165 -12.10 -18.99 -11.02
C ALA A 165 -11.71 -18.83 -9.55
N SER A 166 -12.28 -17.86 -8.83
CA SER A 166 -12.00 -17.62 -7.41
C SER A 166 -12.42 -18.81 -6.52
N VAL A 167 -13.61 -19.38 -6.78
CA VAL A 167 -14.11 -20.57 -6.06
C VAL A 167 -13.24 -21.79 -6.34
N VAL A 168 -12.88 -22.02 -7.61
CA VAL A 168 -11.98 -23.12 -8.00
C VAL A 168 -10.62 -22.96 -7.32
N LEU A 169 -10.03 -21.76 -7.36
CA LEU A 169 -8.76 -21.47 -6.70
C LEU A 169 -8.84 -21.68 -5.18
N ALA A 170 -9.94 -21.29 -4.53
CA ALA A 170 -10.15 -21.52 -3.10
C ALA A 170 -10.32 -23.01 -2.77
N ALA A 171 -10.96 -23.79 -3.66
CA ALA A 171 -11.21 -25.22 -3.45
C ALA A 171 -9.98 -26.12 -3.71
N LEU A 172 -9.08 -25.73 -4.61
CA LEU A 172 -7.88 -26.50 -4.96
C LEU A 172 -6.83 -26.57 -3.82
N GLY A 173 -7.01 -25.81 -2.74
CA GLY A 173 -6.04 -25.71 -1.66
C GLY A 173 -4.71 -25.11 -2.11
N LEU A 174 -3.71 -25.14 -1.22
CA LEU A 174 -2.41 -24.53 -1.48
C LEU A 174 -1.41 -25.49 -2.17
N GLN A 175 -1.60 -26.80 -2.05
CA GLN A 175 -0.61 -27.78 -2.48
C GLN A 175 -0.19 -27.66 -3.98
N PRO A 176 -1.11 -27.43 -4.94
CA PRO A 176 -0.73 -27.29 -6.35
C PRO A 176 0.19 -26.08 -6.64
N TRP A 177 0.31 -25.15 -5.69
CA TRP A 177 1.02 -23.88 -5.86
C TRP A 177 2.44 -23.91 -5.28
N GLN A 178 2.94 -25.05 -4.80
CA GLN A 178 4.23 -25.15 -4.12
C GLN A 178 5.41 -24.61 -4.95
N HIS A 179 5.36 -24.76 -6.27
CA HIS A 179 6.40 -24.25 -7.19
C HIS A 179 6.20 -22.78 -7.60
N PHE A 180 5.13 -22.13 -7.14
CA PHE A 180 4.88 -20.73 -7.44
C PHE A 180 5.87 -19.85 -6.69
N LYS A 181 6.47 -18.88 -7.39
CA LYS A 181 7.49 -17.97 -6.82
C LYS A 181 7.04 -17.25 -5.53
N TYR A 182 5.74 -17.01 -5.38
CA TYR A 182 5.17 -16.33 -4.21
C TYR A 182 4.44 -17.27 -3.24
N TYR A 183 4.71 -18.57 -3.31
CA TYR A 183 4.01 -19.58 -2.50
C TYR A 183 4.03 -19.28 -1.01
N HIS A 184 5.19 -18.90 -0.45
CA HIS A 184 5.31 -18.53 0.97
C HIS A 184 4.36 -17.40 1.39
N ARG A 185 4.06 -16.45 0.50
CA ARG A 185 3.09 -15.36 0.77
C ARG A 185 1.64 -15.85 0.76
N LEU A 186 1.33 -16.83 -0.10
CA LEU A 186 0.00 -17.44 -0.13
C LEU A 186 -0.25 -18.23 1.15
N VAL A 187 0.72 -19.05 1.55
CA VAL A 187 0.65 -19.80 2.81
C VAL A 187 0.57 -18.87 4.01
N GLU A 188 1.43 -17.85 4.09
CA GLU A 188 1.38 -16.83 5.16
C GLU A 188 0.00 -16.18 5.28
N ALA A 189 -0.58 -15.73 4.17
CA ALA A 189 -1.90 -15.10 4.18
C ALA A 189 -3.02 -16.06 4.59
N ALA A 190 -2.98 -17.31 4.12
CA ALA A 190 -4.06 -18.29 4.31
C ALA A 190 -3.93 -19.14 5.60
N ARG A 191 -2.74 -19.17 6.22
CA ARG A 191 -2.40 -20.07 7.34
C ARG A 191 -1.73 -19.37 8.52
N SER A 192 -1.83 -18.05 8.56
CA SER A 192 -1.23 -17.23 9.62
C SER A 192 -1.62 -17.67 11.03
N GLU A 193 -2.87 -18.10 11.25
CA GLU A 193 -3.32 -18.63 12.56
C GLU A 193 -2.52 -19.87 12.98
N GLN A 194 -2.38 -20.87 12.10
CA GLN A 194 -1.60 -22.07 12.38
C GLN A 194 -0.11 -21.75 12.55
N MET A 195 0.43 -20.84 11.74
CA MET A 195 1.82 -20.41 11.83
C MET A 195 2.11 -19.71 13.16
N VAL A 196 1.24 -18.79 13.58
CA VAL A 196 1.35 -18.10 14.87
C VAL A 196 1.27 -19.09 16.02
N GLN A 197 0.34 -20.05 15.98
CA GLN A 197 0.20 -21.07 17.02
C GLN A 197 1.47 -21.90 17.22
N GLN A 198 2.17 -22.26 16.14
CA GLN A 198 3.41 -23.03 16.20
C GLN A 198 4.57 -22.29 16.89
N VAL A 199 4.58 -20.96 16.85
CA VAL A 199 5.66 -20.14 17.42
C VAL A 199 5.24 -19.34 18.64
N SER A 200 3.97 -19.41 19.05
CA SER A 200 3.49 -18.74 20.26
C SER A 200 3.99 -19.44 21.51
N ALA A 201 4.38 -18.67 22.52
CA ALA A 201 4.72 -19.18 23.84
C ALA A 201 4.38 -18.16 24.93
N PRO A 202 4.03 -18.60 26.16
CA PRO A 202 3.78 -17.71 27.28
C PRO A 202 5.00 -16.80 27.55
N GLY A 203 4.75 -15.50 27.73
CA GLY A 203 5.81 -14.53 28.03
C GLY A 203 6.70 -14.13 26.86
N VAL A 204 6.47 -14.68 25.66
CA VAL A 204 7.24 -14.34 24.45
C VAL A 204 6.48 -13.31 23.61
N VAL A 205 7.18 -12.25 23.21
CA VAL A 205 6.64 -11.24 22.30
C VAL A 205 6.79 -11.71 20.86
N LEU A 206 5.68 -11.78 20.12
CA LEU A 206 5.73 -12.05 18.69
C LEU A 206 6.05 -10.76 17.93
N ALA A 207 6.98 -10.84 16.99
CA ALA A 207 7.34 -9.76 16.08
C ALA A 207 7.43 -10.29 14.64
N SER A 208 7.56 -9.40 13.66
CA SER A 208 7.87 -9.77 12.29
C SER A 208 8.95 -8.88 11.69
N ASN A 209 9.63 -9.32 10.65
CA ASN A 209 10.63 -8.53 9.95
C ASN A 209 10.05 -7.60 8.87
N GLY A 210 8.72 -7.62 8.64
CA GLY A 210 8.08 -6.78 7.63
C GLY A 210 6.63 -6.40 7.95
N TYR A 211 6.18 -5.27 7.38
CA TYR A 211 4.85 -4.70 7.62
C TYR A 211 3.68 -5.61 7.30
N SER A 212 3.69 -6.20 6.10
CA SER A 212 2.58 -7.04 5.66
C SER A 212 2.46 -8.28 6.54
N SER A 213 3.59 -8.91 6.85
CA SER A 213 3.68 -10.06 7.74
C SER A 213 3.26 -9.72 9.17
N ALA A 214 3.74 -8.60 9.74
CA ALA A 214 3.31 -8.10 11.05
C ALA A 214 1.79 -7.90 11.13
N ALA A 215 1.18 -7.28 10.12
CA ALA A 215 -0.27 -7.09 10.07
C ALA A 215 -1.05 -8.41 9.98
N ILE A 216 -0.57 -9.36 9.16
CA ILE A 216 -1.17 -10.69 9.00
C ILE A 216 -1.07 -11.49 10.31
N PHE A 217 0.11 -11.56 10.92
CA PHE A 217 0.31 -12.27 12.18
C PHE A 217 -0.39 -11.58 13.35
N GLY A 218 -0.44 -10.25 13.38
CA GLY A 218 -1.19 -9.52 14.40
C GLY A 218 -2.70 -9.75 14.33
N TYR A 219 -3.26 -9.83 13.11
CA TYR A 219 -4.65 -10.22 12.91
C TYR A 219 -4.91 -11.65 13.42
N ALA A 220 -4.03 -12.60 13.07
CA ALA A 220 -4.14 -13.99 13.50
C ALA A 220 -3.96 -14.18 15.02
N ALA A 221 -3.00 -13.48 15.62
CA ALA A 221 -2.69 -13.53 17.04
C ALA A 221 -3.66 -12.71 17.90
N ARG A 222 -4.53 -11.90 17.28
CA ARG A 222 -5.44 -10.94 17.96
C ARG A 222 -4.71 -9.97 18.90
N THR A 223 -3.44 -9.69 18.60
CA THR A 223 -2.60 -8.76 19.34
C THR A 223 -1.71 -8.00 18.37
N HIS A 224 -1.18 -6.86 18.80
CA HIS A 224 -0.24 -6.11 18.00
C HIS A 224 1.09 -6.89 17.87
N VAL A 225 1.55 -7.10 16.64
CA VAL A 225 2.84 -7.72 16.33
C VAL A 225 3.76 -6.62 15.79
N PRO A 226 4.75 -6.16 16.55
CA PRO A 226 5.68 -5.12 16.10
C PRO A 226 6.58 -5.62 14.97
N VAL A 227 7.07 -4.68 14.17
CA VAL A 227 8.10 -4.93 13.16
C VAL A 227 9.47 -4.77 13.83
N LEU A 228 10.25 -5.85 13.98
CA LEU A 228 11.61 -5.77 14.52
C LEU A 228 12.65 -5.69 13.38
N GLY A 229 13.68 -4.86 13.56
CA GLY A 229 14.74 -4.62 12.58
C GLY A 229 14.43 -3.49 11.61
N MET A 230 15.13 -3.44 10.48
CA MET A 230 15.05 -2.34 9.50
C MET A 230 13.70 -2.20 8.79
N GLY A 231 12.82 -3.21 8.90
CA GLY A 231 11.52 -3.22 8.25
C GLY A 231 11.59 -3.30 6.72
N SER A 232 10.56 -2.76 6.05
CA SER A 232 10.46 -2.81 4.58
C SER A 232 11.14 -1.61 3.90
N VAL A 233 11.03 -1.56 2.57
CA VAL A 233 11.78 -0.68 1.67
C VAL A 233 11.50 0.82 1.78
N HIS A 234 10.36 1.26 2.35
CA HIS A 234 9.89 2.65 2.13
C HIS A 234 9.48 3.43 3.38
N ALA A 235 9.34 2.80 4.54
CA ALA A 235 9.02 3.51 5.77
C ALA A 235 9.14 2.60 6.98
N ARG A 236 9.10 3.25 8.16
CA ARG A 236 8.98 2.61 9.45
C ARG A 236 7.75 3.06 10.26
N GLN A 237 6.55 2.98 9.66
CA GLN A 237 5.29 3.49 10.26
C GLN A 237 4.93 2.85 11.61
N ASP A 238 5.34 1.61 11.84
CA ASP A 238 5.09 0.89 13.09
C ASP A 238 5.73 1.60 14.29
N ASP A 239 6.83 2.31 14.04
CA ASP A 239 7.57 3.04 15.07
C ASP A 239 6.76 4.21 15.66
N LEU A 240 5.67 4.62 15.01
CA LEU A 240 4.77 5.62 15.59
C LEU A 240 4.06 5.08 16.83
N ILE A 241 3.75 3.78 16.85
CA ILE A 241 2.94 3.13 17.88
C ILE A 241 3.76 2.24 18.81
N VAL A 242 4.87 1.67 18.34
CA VAL A 242 5.71 0.78 19.15
C VAL A 242 6.73 1.56 19.96
N ASP A 243 6.73 1.33 21.27
CA ASP A 243 7.82 1.73 22.17
C ASP A 243 8.70 0.51 22.47
N TYR A 244 9.85 0.43 21.79
CA TYR A 244 10.80 -0.68 21.95
C TYR A 244 11.42 -0.74 23.35
N SER A 245 11.41 0.35 24.12
CA SER A 245 11.91 0.32 25.50
C SER A 245 11.06 -0.60 26.40
N GLN A 246 9.77 -0.76 26.07
CA GLN A 246 8.87 -1.70 26.75
C GLN A 246 9.18 -3.17 26.45
N LEU A 247 10.10 -3.43 25.53
CA LEU A 247 10.54 -4.78 25.17
C LEU A 247 11.87 -5.16 25.83
N GLU A 248 12.50 -4.25 26.59
CA GLU A 248 13.73 -4.50 27.33
C GLU A 248 13.64 -5.79 28.16
N GLY A 249 14.66 -6.63 28.02
CA GLY A 249 14.79 -7.91 28.71
C GLY A 249 13.80 -9.00 28.32
N LYS A 250 12.89 -8.74 27.37
CA LYS A 250 11.92 -9.75 26.93
C LYS A 250 12.53 -10.73 25.93
N THR A 251 11.93 -11.92 25.87
CA THR A 251 12.13 -12.85 24.75
C THR A 251 11.23 -12.45 23.59
N ILE A 252 11.80 -12.33 22.40
CA ILE A 252 11.10 -11.93 21.17
C ILE A 252 11.27 -13.03 20.12
N ARG A 253 10.17 -13.43 19.47
CA ARG A 253 10.19 -14.31 18.30
C ARG A 253 9.81 -13.52 17.05
N VAL A 254 10.79 -13.33 16.16
CA VAL A 254 10.63 -12.59 14.91
C VAL A 254 10.31 -13.55 13.78
N MET A 255 9.06 -13.57 13.33
CA MET A 255 8.60 -14.43 12.24
C MET A 255 9.05 -13.91 10.87
N ALA A 256 9.54 -14.82 10.03
CA ALA A 256 10.03 -14.54 8.68
C ALA A 256 9.62 -15.64 7.68
N THR A 257 9.32 -15.22 6.45
CA THR A 257 8.98 -16.12 5.33
C THR A 257 10.18 -16.60 4.52
N ARG A 258 11.37 -16.12 4.85
CA ARG A 258 12.65 -16.51 4.27
C ARG A 258 13.66 -16.68 5.39
N GLU A 259 14.67 -17.50 5.14
CA GLU A 259 15.73 -17.75 6.10
C GLU A 259 16.43 -16.43 6.47
N PRO A 260 16.35 -15.99 7.74
CA PRO A 260 16.95 -14.74 8.18
C PRO A 260 18.44 -14.94 8.49
N SER A 261 19.24 -13.89 8.30
CA SER A 261 20.61 -13.84 8.83
C SER A 261 20.57 -13.70 10.34
N MET A 262 21.21 -14.62 11.06
CA MET A 262 21.26 -14.57 12.53
C MET A 262 22.15 -13.44 13.04
N GLU A 263 23.16 -13.05 12.26
CA GLU A 263 24.05 -11.92 12.60
C GLU A 263 23.30 -10.60 12.70
N ASP A 264 22.18 -10.46 11.98
CA ASP A 264 21.38 -9.24 12.01
C ASP A 264 20.68 -9.04 13.37
N TYR A 265 20.53 -10.10 14.17
CA TYR A 265 19.83 -10.09 15.47
C TYR A 265 20.76 -10.19 16.67
N ARG A 266 21.93 -10.84 16.52
CA ARG A 266 22.90 -11.06 17.59
C ARG A 266 23.28 -9.82 18.40
N PRO A 267 23.41 -8.61 17.81
CA PRO A 267 23.85 -7.45 18.59
C PRO A 267 22.92 -7.06 19.75
N TYR A 268 21.62 -7.35 19.66
CA TYR A 268 20.62 -6.83 20.60
C TYR A 268 19.86 -7.94 21.37
N PHE A 269 20.46 -9.12 21.51
CA PHE A 269 19.96 -10.21 22.35
C PHE A 269 21.13 -10.99 22.98
N ASP A 270 20.93 -11.55 24.17
CA ASP A 270 21.94 -12.43 24.79
C ASP A 270 22.10 -13.76 24.07
N GLN A 271 20.98 -14.31 23.59
CA GLN A 271 20.95 -15.58 22.86
C GLN A 271 20.03 -15.43 21.67
N VAL A 272 20.47 -15.95 20.53
CA VAL A 272 19.66 -15.97 19.30
C VAL A 272 19.62 -17.39 18.76
N ARG A 273 18.42 -17.89 18.52
CA ARG A 273 18.17 -19.24 17.98
C ARG A 273 17.25 -19.16 16.77
N LEU A 274 17.57 -19.94 15.75
CA LEU A 274 16.69 -20.09 14.59
C LEU A 274 15.69 -21.22 14.89
N LEU A 275 14.42 -20.88 14.91
CA LEU A 275 13.32 -21.83 14.93
C LEU A 275 12.86 -22.04 13.49
N THR A 276 12.67 -23.30 13.13
CA THR A 276 12.17 -23.70 11.81
C THR A 276 10.88 -24.48 11.98
N PHE A 277 9.87 -24.16 11.18
CA PHE A 277 8.58 -24.85 11.19
C PHE A 277 8.06 -25.03 9.77
N GLN A 278 7.15 -25.99 9.59
CA GLN A 278 6.58 -26.34 8.28
C GLN A 278 5.11 -25.93 8.23
N GLN A 279 4.68 -25.35 7.12
CA GLN A 279 3.26 -25.08 6.87
C GLN A 279 2.94 -25.35 5.40
N ASP A 280 1.96 -26.23 5.14
CA ASP A 280 1.54 -26.65 3.80
C ASP A 280 2.71 -27.12 2.89
N GLY A 281 3.78 -27.67 3.48
CA GLY A 281 4.96 -28.15 2.75
C GLY A 281 5.98 -27.05 2.39
N ALA A 282 5.81 -25.83 2.90
CA ALA A 282 6.82 -24.78 2.87
C ALA A 282 7.47 -24.59 4.24
N THR A 283 8.76 -24.25 4.22
CA THR A 283 9.57 -24.00 5.41
C THR A 283 9.49 -22.52 5.80
N PHE A 284 9.22 -22.26 7.07
CA PHE A 284 9.18 -20.93 7.66
C PHE A 284 10.10 -20.84 8.86
N TYR A 285 10.40 -19.60 9.25
CA TYR A 285 11.42 -19.31 10.23
C TYR A 285 10.90 -18.35 11.29
N ALA A 286 11.39 -18.53 12.51
CA ALA A 286 11.26 -17.56 13.59
C ALA A 286 12.61 -17.41 14.28
N VAL A 287 13.10 -16.17 14.39
CA VAL A 287 14.30 -15.89 15.19
C VAL A 287 13.86 -15.68 16.62
N GLU A 288 14.26 -16.56 17.53
CA GLU A 288 14.07 -16.39 18.97
C GLU A 288 15.28 -15.66 19.54
N GLY A 289 15.07 -14.43 19.99
CA GLY A 289 16.04 -13.64 20.73
C GLY A 289 15.65 -13.57 22.21
N VAL A 290 16.56 -13.94 23.11
CA VAL A 290 16.36 -13.89 24.56
C VAL A 290 17.06 -12.67 25.15
N ASN A 291 16.41 -12.01 26.11
CA ASN A 291 16.90 -10.83 26.81
C ASN A 291 17.24 -9.68 25.84
N PHE A 292 16.21 -9.08 25.23
CA PHE A 292 16.37 -7.96 24.29
C PHE A 292 17.05 -6.74 24.92
N HIS A 293 18.05 -6.20 24.22
CA HIS A 293 18.81 -5.02 24.62
C HIS A 293 18.35 -3.78 23.83
N TYR A 294 17.43 -3.01 24.41
CA TYR A 294 16.88 -1.79 23.82
C TYR A 294 17.97 -0.75 23.55
N ALA A 295 18.93 -0.56 24.45
CA ALA A 295 19.99 0.42 24.27
C ALA A 295 20.78 0.18 22.97
N ILE A 296 21.17 -1.07 22.70
CA ILE A 296 21.89 -1.44 21.47
C ILE A 296 20.97 -1.32 20.26
N TYR A 297 19.72 -1.79 20.36
CA TYR A 297 18.76 -1.69 19.26
C TYR A 297 18.48 -0.23 18.87
N LYS A 298 18.42 0.66 19.85
CA LYS A 298 18.24 2.10 19.66
C LYS A 298 19.42 2.70 18.89
N ASP A 299 20.64 2.39 19.28
CA ASP A 299 21.86 2.96 18.69
C ASP A 299 22.18 2.39 17.30
N VAL A 300 21.73 1.15 17.03
CA VAL A 300 21.99 0.48 15.75
C VAL A 300 20.81 0.62 14.80
N VAL A 301 19.66 0.05 15.17
CA VAL A 301 18.51 -0.06 14.27
C VAL A 301 17.74 1.24 14.22
N MET A 302 17.38 1.83 15.37
CA MET A 302 16.61 3.07 15.36
C MET A 302 17.42 4.25 14.79
N ALA A 303 18.73 4.33 15.05
CA ALA A 303 19.59 5.34 14.43
C ALA A 303 19.59 5.23 12.89
N GLU A 304 19.76 4.02 12.34
CA GLU A 304 19.74 3.82 10.89
C GLU A 304 18.35 4.07 10.29
N VAL A 305 17.28 3.71 11.02
CA VAL A 305 15.90 4.06 10.65
C VAL A 305 15.68 5.57 10.63
N ASN A 306 16.26 6.31 11.58
CA ASN A 306 16.21 7.77 11.60
C ASN A 306 16.88 8.33 10.35
N ARG A 307 18.10 7.87 10.04
CA ARG A 307 18.87 8.28 8.88
C ARG A 307 18.15 8.05 7.55
N ARG A 308 17.41 6.94 7.43
CA ARG A 308 16.69 6.57 6.20
C ARG A 308 15.30 7.20 6.07
N TYR A 309 14.49 7.13 7.12
CA TYR A 309 13.05 7.36 7.00
C TYR A 309 12.54 8.62 7.72
N TYR A 310 13.29 9.10 8.70
CA TYR A 310 12.96 10.28 9.52
C TYR A 310 13.99 11.41 9.35
N ASN A 311 14.79 11.36 8.29
CA ASN A 311 15.69 12.43 7.91
C ASN A 311 14.92 13.60 7.25
N PHE A 312 14.23 14.37 8.09
CA PHE A 312 13.42 15.48 7.61
C PHE A 312 14.30 16.55 6.95
N PRO A 313 13.89 17.15 5.82
CA PRO A 313 14.58 18.30 5.23
C PRO A 313 14.67 19.47 6.21
N ALA A 314 15.81 20.16 6.29
CA ALA A 314 16.06 21.21 7.30
C ALA A 314 14.93 22.25 7.42
N TRP A 315 14.36 22.65 6.27
CA TRP A 315 13.28 23.62 6.16
C TRP A 315 11.89 23.14 6.61
N LEU A 316 11.69 21.83 6.82
CA LEU A 316 10.40 21.26 7.19
C LEU A 316 10.19 21.40 8.70
N PRO A 317 9.18 22.16 9.17
CA PRO A 317 8.95 22.36 10.59
C PRO A 317 8.37 21.10 11.21
N VAL A 318 8.95 20.57 12.29
CA VAL A 318 8.45 19.38 13.00
C VAL A 318 8.07 19.79 14.41
N LYS A 319 6.80 19.59 14.80
CA LYS A 319 6.29 19.92 16.14
C LYS A 319 6.22 18.71 17.06
N GLY A 320 5.94 17.53 16.49
CA GLY A 320 5.84 16.28 17.24
C GLY A 320 6.27 15.11 16.37
N CYS A 321 6.98 14.17 16.99
CA CYS A 321 7.34 12.93 16.35
C CYS A 321 7.63 11.87 17.42
N SER A 322 6.68 10.95 17.62
CA SER A 322 6.79 9.91 18.64
C SER A 322 8.05 9.05 18.48
N PHE A 323 8.48 8.79 17.24
CA PHE A 323 9.73 8.10 16.98
C PHE A 323 10.96 8.90 17.47
N CYS A 324 11.10 10.17 17.05
CA CYS A 324 12.23 11.01 17.45
C CYS A 324 12.23 11.30 18.96
N GLU A 325 11.06 11.47 19.57
CA GLU A 325 10.91 11.66 21.00
C GLU A 325 11.44 10.44 21.78
N ARG A 326 11.17 9.22 21.30
CA ARG A 326 11.74 7.98 21.87
C ARG A 326 13.24 7.83 21.58
N LEU A 327 13.71 8.29 20.42
CA LEU A 327 15.11 8.19 20.02
C LEU A 327 16.01 9.20 20.74
N CYS A 328 15.73 10.49 20.66
CA CYS A 328 16.60 11.55 21.18
C CYS A 328 15.91 12.52 22.15
N GLY A 329 14.65 12.27 22.54
CA GLY A 329 13.92 13.14 23.46
C GLY A 329 13.43 14.45 22.84
N GLN A 330 13.47 14.57 21.51
CA GLN A 330 13.09 15.78 20.77
C GLN A 330 12.15 15.44 19.62
N ALA A 331 11.38 16.41 19.14
CA ALA A 331 10.52 16.24 17.96
C ALA A 331 11.31 15.98 16.65
N ARG A 332 12.63 16.20 16.67
CA ARG A 332 13.54 15.98 15.54
C ARG A 332 14.89 15.51 16.07
N CYS A 333 15.40 14.42 15.51
CA CYS A 333 16.75 13.93 15.80
C CYS A 333 17.70 14.25 14.65
N ALA A 334 18.96 14.51 14.96
CA ALA A 334 20.01 14.53 13.95
C ALA A 334 20.16 13.10 13.37
N PRO A 335 20.24 12.95 12.04
CA PRO A 335 20.42 11.65 11.38
C PRO A 335 21.78 11.02 11.65
#